data_AF-A0A653XSH4-F1
#
_entry.id   AF-A0A653XSH4-F1
#
_cell.length_a   1.000
_cell.length_b   1.000
_cell.length_c   1.000
_cell.angle_alpha   90.00
_cell.angle_beta   90.00
_cell.angle_gamma   90.00
#
_symmetry.space_group_name_H-M   'P 1'
#
loop_
_entity.id
_entity.type
_entity.pdbx_description
1 polymer ?
#
loop_
_entity_poly.entity_id
_entity_poly.type
_entity_poly.pdbx_seq_one_letter_code
_entity_poly.pdbx_strand_id
1 'polypeptide(L)' 'MSAANHVKHTGEKIAGKAKEAAGKVTDNEKLENEGRLDQTKADLKESGEHLKEGFENARDHAKDALDD' A
#
# COMPACT_ATOMS: atom_id res chain seq x y z
N MET A 1 12.15 13.90 -3.62
CA MET A 1 10.69 13.74 -3.79
C MET A 1 10.10 13.34 -2.44
N SER A 2 9.08 14.00 -1.90
CA SER A 2 8.46 13.50 -0.65
C SER A 2 7.04 13.99 -0.36
N ALA A 3 6.69 15.23 -0.70
CA ALA A 3 5.33 15.73 -0.45
C ALA A 3 4.25 14.99 -1.27
N ALA A 4 4.52 14.66 -2.53
CA ALA A 4 3.55 14.00 -3.40
C ALA A 4 3.27 12.54 -3.01
N ASN A 5 4.23 11.83 -2.42
CA ASN A 5 4.06 10.42 -2.06
C ASN A 5 3.27 10.29 -0.74
N HIS A 6 3.58 11.14 0.24
CA HIS A 6 2.87 11.16 1.52
C HIS A 6 1.40 11.60 1.36
N VAL A 7 1.13 12.57 0.48
CA VAL A 7 -0.23 13.02 0.17
C VAL A 7 -1.02 11.93 -0.55
N LYS A 8 -0.41 11.14 -1.43
CA LYS A 8 -1.07 10.01 -2.10
C LYS A 8 -1.46 8.90 -1.11
N HIS A 9 -0.55 8.47 -0.24
CA HIS A 9 -0.86 7.47 0.80
C HIS A 9 -1.97 7.95 1.74
N THR A 10 -1.91 9.21 2.15
CA THR A 10 -2.93 9.81 3.03
C THR A 10 -4.27 9.93 2.31
N GLY A 11 -4.25 10.31 1.03
CA GLY A 11 -5.45 10.43 0.18
C GLY A 11 -6.16 9.09 -0.03
N GLU A 12 -5.42 8.01 -0.28
CA GLU A 12 -5.99 6.65 -0.42
C GLU A 12 -6.58 6.16 0.91
N LYS A 13 -5.93 6.41 2.06
CA LYS A 13 -6.49 6.08 3.39
C LYS A 13 -7.78 6.86 3.69
N ILE A 14 -7.83 8.15 3.33
CA ILE A 14 -9.04 8.98 3.51
C ILE A 14 -10.16 8.49 2.60
N ALA A 15 -9.87 8.23 1.32
CA ALA A 15 -10.85 7.73 0.36
C ALA A 15 -11.41 6.36 0.77
N GLY A 16 -10.55 5.45 1.25
CA GLY A 16 -10.98 4.13 1.75
C GLY A 16 -11.92 4.24 2.96
N LYS A 17 -11.59 5.09 3.94
CA LYS A 17 -12.47 5.35 5.10
C LYS A 17 -13.79 6.01 4.70
N ALA A 18 -13.76 6.90 3.72
CA ALA A 18 -14.97 7.51 3.19
C ALA A 18 -15.88 6.48 2.51
N LYS A 19 -15.32 5.54 1.74
CA LYS A 19 -16.07 4.41 1.16
C LYS A 19 -16.63 3.48 2.23
N GLU A 20 -15.86 3.14 3.26
CA GLU A 20 -16.35 2.37 4.41
C GLU A 20 -17.53 3.06 5.11
N ALA A 21 -17.39 4.35 5.41
CA ALA A 21 -18.44 5.11 6.08
C ALA A 21 -19.69 5.25 5.20
N ALA A 22 -19.51 5.56 3.91
CA ALA A 22 -20.61 5.64 2.96
C ALA A 22 -21.32 4.29 2.80
N GLY A 23 -20.57 3.19 2.71
CA GLY A 23 -21.10 1.83 2.67
C GLY A 23 -21.97 1.52 3.89
N LYS A 24 -21.46 1.78 5.10
CA LYS A 24 -22.23 1.59 6.34
C LYS A 24 -23.50 2.44 6.42
N VAL A 25 -23.43 3.70 6.01
CA VAL A 25 -24.58 4.62 6.05
C VAL A 25 -25.65 4.24 5.02
N THR A 26 -25.24 3.69 3.88
CA THR A 26 -26.14 3.31 2.78
C THR A 26 -26.50 1.83 2.78
N ASP A 27 -26.08 1.06 3.79
CA ASP A 27 -26.21 -0.41 3.84
C ASP A 27 -25.67 -1.11 2.57
N ASN A 28 -24.61 -0.54 2.00
CA ASN A 28 -23.97 -1.01 0.78
C ASN A 28 -22.67 -1.74 1.10
N GLU A 29 -22.77 -3.05 1.30
CA GLU A 29 -21.64 -3.94 1.60
C GLU A 29 -20.51 -3.86 0.56
N LYS A 30 -20.82 -3.53 -0.70
CA LYS A 30 -19.81 -3.39 -1.75
C LYS A 30 -18.91 -2.18 -1.51
N LEU A 31 -19.50 -1.04 -1.13
CA LEU A 31 -18.75 0.19 -0.80
C LEU A 31 -17.91 0.00 0.46
N GLU A 32 -18.45 -0.70 1.46
CA GLU A 32 -17.71 -1.03 2.68
C GLU A 32 -16.49 -1.92 2.38
N ASN A 33 -16.69 -3.00 1.61
CA ASN A 33 -15.62 -3.90 1.23
C ASN A 33 -14.58 -3.24 0.33
N GLU A 34 -14.97 -2.37 -0.62
CA GLU A 34 -14.01 -1.60 -1.42
C GLU A 34 -13.13 -0.72 -0.54
N GLY A 35 -13.70 -0.03 0.45
CA GLY A 35 -12.95 0.79 1.39
C GLY A 35 -11.92 0.00 2.21
N ARG A 36 -12.31 -1.20 2.70
CA ARG A 36 -11.40 -2.12 3.40
C ARG A 36 -10.32 -2.71 2.50
N LEU A 37 -10.70 -3.11 1.29
CA LEU A 37 -9.77 -3.69 0.32
C LEU A 37 -8.73 -2.66 -0.11
N ASP A 38 -9.12 -1.41 -0.35
CA ASP A 38 -8.20 -0.34 -0.71
C ASP A 38 -7.17 -0.08 0.42
N GLN A 39 -7.61 -0.05 1.68
CA GLN A 39 -6.70 0.08 2.83
C GLN A 39 -5.73 -1.10 2.94
N THR A 40 -6.26 -2.33 2.86
CA THR A 40 -5.46 -3.56 2.96
C THR A 40 -4.43 -3.66 1.83
N LYS A 41 -4.84 -3.29 0.61
CA LYS A 41 -3.97 -3.31 -0.57
C LYS A 41 -2.87 -2.26 -0.47
N ALA A 42 -3.18 -1.07 0.07
CA ALA A 42 -2.19 -0.03 0.32
C ALA A 42 -1.15 -0.48 1.34
N ASP A 43 -1.57 -1.02 2.50
CA ASP A 43 -0.65 -1.48 3.54
C ASP A 43 0.19 -2.69 3.07
N LEU A 44 -0.40 -3.61 2.29
CA LEU A 44 0.33 -4.72 1.65
C LEU A 44 1.36 -4.23 0.63
N LYS A 45 1.01 -3.22 -0.16
CA LYS A 45 1.91 -2.66 -1.17
C LYS A 45 3.09 -1.95 -0.52
N GLU A 46 2.83 -1.15 0.52
CA GLU A 46 3.86 -0.47 1.31
C GLU A 46 4.81 -1.50 1.97
N SER A 47 4.25 -2.50 2.64
CA SER A 47 5.03 -3.57 3.29
C SER A 47 5.80 -4.43 2.28
N GLY A 48 5.20 -4.71 1.12
CA GLY A 48 5.80 -5.49 0.05
C GLY A 48 6.92 -4.74 -0.68
N GLU A 49 6.77 -3.44 -0.89
CA GLU A 49 7.82 -2.58 -1.47
C GLU A 49 9.04 -2.52 -0.54
N HIS A 50 8.85 -2.37 0.78
CA HIS A 50 9.96 -2.43 1.75
C HIS A 50 10.68 -3.78 1.78
N LEU A 51 9.92 -4.88 1.76
CA LEU A 51 10.51 -6.23 1.70
C LEU A 51 11.27 -6.46 0.39
N LYS A 52 10.73 -5.97 -0.73
CA LYS A 52 11.35 -6.09 -2.05
C LYS A 52 12.62 -5.26 -2.14
N GLU A 53 12.64 -4.04 -1.62
CA GLU A 53 13.85 -3.19 -1.58
C GLU A 53 14.97 -3.83 -0.74
N GLY A 54 14.64 -4.38 0.44
CA GLY A 54 15.62 -5.09 1.26
C GLY A 54 16.17 -6.34 0.58
N PHE A 55 15.30 -7.08 -0.11
CA PHE A 55 15.67 -8.27 -0.86
C PHE A 55 16.50 -7.95 -2.11
N GLU A 56 16.13 -6.92 -2.90
CA GLU A 56 16.89 -6.50 -4.07
C GLU A 56 18.30 -6.04 -3.68
N ASN A 57 18.45 -5.26 -2.59
CA ASN A 57 19.76 -4.91 -2.06
C ASN A 57 20.59 -6.14 -1.64
N ALA A 58 20.01 -7.05 -0.86
CA ALA A 58 20.72 -8.25 -0.42
C ALA A 58 21.11 -9.16 -1.61
N ARG A 59 20.24 -9.27 -2.62
CA ARG A 59 20.49 -10.02 -3.84
C ARG A 59 21.57 -9.38 -4.69
N ASP A 60 21.56 -8.05 -4.84
CA ASP A 60 22.58 -7.35 -5.61
C ASP A 60 23.96 -7.46 -4.93
N HIS A 61 24.03 -7.35 -3.60
CA HIS A 61 25.25 -7.63 -2.84
C HIS A 61 25.74 -9.08 -2.99
N ALA A 62 24.82 -10.05 -3.00
CA ALA A 62 25.18 -11.44 -3.22
C ALA A 62 25.63 -11.72 -4.66
N LYS A 63 25.06 -11.04 -5.64
CA LYS A 63 25.48 -11.13 -7.04
C LYS A 63 26.87 -10.54 -7.25
N ASP A 64 27.13 -9.34 -6.74
CA ASP A 64 28.45 -8.71 -6.83
C ASP A 64 29.54 -9.59 -6.20
N ALA A 65 29.23 -10.25 -5.08
CA ALA A 65 30.18 -11.15 -4.42
C ALA A 65 30.38 -12.51 -5.10
N LEU A 66 29.54 -12.87 -6.08
CA LEU A 66 29.60 -14.14 -6.82
C LEU A 66 30.09 -13.97 -8.26
N ASP A 67 30.04 -12.76 -8.82
CA ASP A 67 30.53 -12.41 -10.16
C ASP A 67 32.01 -11.93 -10.16
N ASP A 68 32.61 -11.68 -8.98
CA ASP A 68 34.06 -11.41 -8.76
C ASP A 68 34.86 -12.72 -8.61
#